data_AF-A0AAU8DFU5-F1
#
_entry.id   AF-A0AAU8DFU5-F1
#
_cell.length_a   1.000
_cell.length_b   1.000
_cell.length_c   1.000
_cell.angle_alpha   90.00
_cell.angle_beta   90.00
_cell.angle_gamma   90.00
#
_symmetry.space_group_name_H-M   'P 1'
#
loop_
_entity.id
_entity.type
_entity.pdbx_description
1 polymer ?
#
loop_
_entity_poly.entity_id
_entity_poly.type
_entity_poly.pdbx_seq_one_letter_code
_entity_poly.pdbx_strand_id
1 'polypeptide(L)'
;MTELRTLVMVRGEPRFNMVGQKLPDSLHDTDEQISPGLASRLHRYALHTLEDTGFEVSSWDCEVYTMDGDDRPADRFYTVEFTNPKGGMIGIQGILTKRGWPFLDHGFCIDGGRYLRFSC
;
A
#
# COMPACT_ATOMS: atom_id res chain seq x y z
N MET A 1 -3.93 -10.72 17.83
CA MET A 1 -4.50 -10.33 16.53
C MET A 1 -3.77 -9.07 16.12
N THR A 2 -2.95 -9.12 15.08
CA THR A 2 -2.26 -7.95 14.54
C THR A 2 -3.32 -7.00 14.01
N GLU A 3 -3.37 -5.77 14.53
CA GLU A 3 -4.29 -4.76 14.03
C GLU A 3 -3.89 -4.39 12.60
N LEU A 4 -4.80 -4.65 11.65
CA LEU A 4 -4.58 -4.32 10.25
C LEU A 4 -4.77 -2.81 10.06
N ARG A 5 -3.69 -2.10 9.70
CA ARG A 5 -3.77 -0.66 9.42
C ARG A 5 -4.29 -0.43 8.01
N THR A 6 -5.17 0.54 7.84
CA THR A 6 -5.73 0.90 6.54
C THR A 6 -5.58 2.38 6.26
N LEU A 7 -5.10 2.75 5.06
CA LEU A 7 -4.93 4.15 4.66
C LEU A 7 -5.48 4.38 3.25
N VAL A 8 -6.15 5.52 3.04
CA VAL A 8 -6.55 6.00 1.71
C VAL A 8 -5.92 7.37 1.52
N MET A 9 -5.01 7.46 0.56
CA MET A 9 -4.29 8.69 0.25
C MET A 9 -4.75 9.26 -1.09
N VAL A 10 -4.73 10.57 -1.18
CA VAL A 10 -5.03 11.35 -2.40
C VAL A 10 -3.79 12.11 -2.84
N ARG A 11 -3.64 12.28 -4.15
CA ARG A 11 -2.55 13.07 -4.73
C ARG A 11 -2.88 14.55 -4.58
N GLY A 12 -1.96 15.28 -3.95
CA GLY A 12 -2.03 16.73 -3.83
C GLY A 12 -1.84 17.42 -5.19
N GLU A 13 -2.06 18.73 -5.19
CA GLU A 13 -1.94 19.53 -6.40
C GLU A 13 -0.52 19.44 -7.01
N PRO A 14 -0.40 19.35 -8.35
CA PRO A 14 0.90 19.33 -9.03
C PRO A 14 1.70 20.60 -8.71
N ARG A 15 2.93 20.41 -8.25
CA ARG A 15 3.88 21.49 -7.97
C ARG A 15 4.95 21.54 -9.04
N PHE A 16 5.48 22.73 -9.30
CA PHE A 16 6.55 22.94 -10.27
C PHE A 16 7.68 23.75 -9.64
N ASN A 17 8.92 23.49 -10.06
CA ASN A 17 10.05 24.32 -9.66
C ASN A 17 10.08 25.62 -10.49
N MET A 18 11.00 26.54 -10.16
CA MET A 18 11.10 27.84 -10.83
C MET A 18 11.48 27.77 -12.32
N VAL A 19 11.89 26.59 -12.82
CA VAL A 19 12.20 26.36 -14.24
C VAL A 19 11.10 25.55 -14.95
N GLY A 20 9.94 25.37 -14.32
CA GLY A 20 8.77 24.72 -14.91
C GLY A 20 8.81 23.19 -14.92
N GLN A 21 9.75 22.55 -14.23
CA GLN A 21 9.78 21.08 -14.09
C GLN A 21 8.80 20.63 -13.00
N LYS A 22 8.03 19.57 -13.29
CA LYS A 22 7.09 18.98 -12.34
C LYS A 22 7.85 18.37 -11.16
N LEU A 23 7.46 18.74 -9.95
CA LEU A 23 7.92 18.17 -8.70
C LEU A 23 7.12 16.90 -8.35
N PRO A 24 7.65 16.01 -7.49
CA PRO A 24 6.88 14.88 -6.97
C PRO A 24 5.57 15.34 -6.32
N ASP A 25 4.51 14.61 -6.65
CA ASP A 25 3.18 14.82 -6.09
C ASP A 25 3.25 14.56 -4.57
N SER A 26 2.64 15.43 -3.76
CA SER A 26 2.46 15.15 -2.34
C SER A 26 1.30 14.18 -2.15
N LEU A 27 1.36 13.33 -1.13
CA LEU A 27 0.25 12.47 -0.74
C LEU A 27 -0.35 13.01 0.56
N HIS A 28 -1.67 13.02 0.63
CA HIS A 28 -2.41 13.44 1.81
C HIS A 28 -3.40 12.35 2.21
N ASP A 29 -3.44 12.05 3.50
CA ASP A 29 -4.41 11.11 4.06
C ASP A 29 -5.82 11.69 3.93
N THR A 30 -6.78 10.81 3.65
CA THR A 30 -8.20 11.16 3.61
C THR A 30 -8.95 10.56 4.79
N ASP A 31 -10.12 11.10 5.08
CA ASP A 31 -11.05 10.51 6.06
C ASP A 31 -11.71 9.22 5.55
N GLU A 32 -11.52 8.89 4.27
CA GLU A 32 -12.05 7.65 3.70
C GLU A 32 -11.28 6.43 4.22
N GLN A 33 -12.01 5.37 4.55
CA GLN A 33 -11.43 4.12 5.00
C GLN A 33 -11.75 2.98 4.05
N ILE A 34 -10.76 2.10 3.86
CA ILE A 34 -10.96 0.84 3.16
C ILE A 34 -11.90 -0.02 4.02
N SER A 35 -12.99 -0.52 3.42
CA SER A 35 -13.93 -1.36 4.16
C SER A 35 -13.22 -2.57 4.81
N PRO A 36 -13.54 -2.95 6.06
CA PRO A 36 -12.84 -4.02 6.76
C PRO A 36 -12.84 -5.36 6.02
N GLY A 37 -13.94 -5.67 5.32
CA GLY A 37 -14.07 -6.88 4.53
C GLY A 37 -13.21 -6.87 3.25
N LEU A 38 -12.97 -5.70 2.65
CA LEU A 38 -12.01 -5.58 1.55
C LEU A 38 -10.57 -5.68 2.06
N ALA A 39 -10.25 -4.96 3.13
CA ALA A 39 -8.92 -4.96 3.72
C ALA A 39 -8.48 -6.38 4.14
N SER A 40 -9.40 -7.15 4.74
CA SER A 40 -9.17 -8.57 5.08
C SER A 40 -8.95 -9.46 3.86
N ARG A 41 -9.63 -9.19 2.73
CA ARG A 41 -9.44 -9.95 1.48
C ARG A 41 -8.10 -9.64 0.84
N LEU A 42 -7.72 -8.35 0.80
CA LEU A 42 -6.42 -7.89 0.32
C LEU A 42 -5.27 -8.49 1.14
N HIS A 43 -5.38 -8.45 2.47
CA HIS A 43 -4.42 -9.09 3.37
C HIS A 43 -4.23 -10.57 3.06
N ARG A 44 -5.33 -11.35 3.00
CA ARG A 44 -5.25 -12.78 2.70
C ARG A 44 -4.65 -13.06 1.33
N TYR A 45 -5.03 -12.27 0.33
CA TYR A 45 -4.48 -12.40 -1.02
C TYR A 45 -2.96 -12.17 -1.02
N ALA A 46 -2.50 -11.08 -0.41
CA ALA A 46 -1.09 -10.74 -0.37
C ALA A 46 -0.28 -11.75 0.46
N LEU A 47 -0.82 -12.18 1.60
CA LEU A 47 -0.19 -13.20 2.44
C LEU A 47 0.01 -14.51 1.66
N HIS A 48 -1.04 -15.02 1.01
CA HIS A 48 -0.93 -16.24 0.20
C HIS A 48 0.06 -16.07 -0.95
N THR A 49 0.05 -14.93 -1.64
CA THR A 49 0.98 -14.66 -2.74
C THR A 49 2.44 -14.66 -2.26
N LEU A 50 2.72 -14.08 -1.09
CA LEU A 50 4.06 -14.07 -0.50
C LEU A 50 4.48 -15.45 0.02
N GLU A 51 3.59 -16.19 0.66
CA GLU A 51 3.85 -17.55 1.12
C GLU A 51 4.12 -18.51 -0.05
N ASP A 52 3.33 -18.41 -1.13
CA ASP A 52 3.49 -19.21 -2.35
C ASP A 52 4.81 -18.91 -3.08
N THR A 53 5.33 -17.69 -2.94
CA THR A 53 6.65 -17.29 -3.47
C THR A 53 7.80 -17.61 -2.52
N GLY A 54 7.52 -18.11 -1.32
CA GLY A 54 8.51 -18.60 -0.35
C GLY A 54 8.88 -17.62 0.77
N PHE A 55 8.12 -16.54 0.96
CA PHE A 55 8.32 -15.58 2.05
C PHE A 55 7.42 -15.88 3.25
N GLU A 56 8.00 -15.96 4.44
CA GLU A 56 7.27 -16.16 5.70
C GLU A 56 7.06 -14.82 6.43
N VAL A 57 5.89 -14.19 6.22
CA VAL A 57 5.56 -12.84 6.72
C VAL A 57 4.34 -12.78 7.63
N SER A 58 3.76 -13.94 7.97
CA SER A 58 2.50 -14.06 8.71
C SER A 58 2.50 -13.41 10.10
N SER A 59 3.67 -13.24 10.70
CA SER A 59 3.87 -12.60 12.02
C SER A 59 4.25 -11.12 11.94
N TRP A 60 4.38 -10.55 10.74
CA TRP A 60 4.82 -9.18 10.53
C TRP A 60 3.62 -8.22 10.63
N ASP A 61 3.90 -6.96 10.95
CA ASP A 61 2.86 -5.93 10.98
C ASP A 61 2.40 -5.64 9.56
N CYS A 62 1.09 -5.51 9.35
CA CYS A 62 0.51 -5.35 8.02
C CYS A 62 -0.24 -4.01 7.86
N GLU A 63 0.03 -3.33 6.75
CA GLU A 63 -0.66 -2.12 6.31
C GLU A 63 -1.25 -2.33 4.91
N VAL A 64 -2.52 -1.95 4.75
CA VAL A 64 -3.23 -1.98 3.46
C VAL A 64 -3.55 -0.55 3.07
N TYR A 65 -3.09 -0.11 1.91
CA TYR A 65 -3.36 1.26 1.49
C TYR A 65 -3.61 1.41 0.01
N THR A 66 -4.02 2.61 -0.39
CA THR A 66 -4.14 3.05 -1.78
C THR A 66 -3.71 4.50 -1.88
N MET A 67 -3.08 4.87 -3.01
CA MET A 67 -2.70 6.24 -3.34
C MET A 67 -3.65 6.89 -4.36
N ASP A 68 -4.69 6.15 -4.76
CA ASP A 68 -5.65 6.56 -5.78
C ASP A 68 -7.01 6.87 -5.11
N GLY A 69 -6.98 7.59 -3.99
CA GLY A 69 -8.19 7.92 -3.21
C GLY A 69 -9.24 8.71 -3.99
N ASP A 70 -8.83 9.45 -5.03
CA ASP A 70 -9.74 10.20 -5.92
C ASP A 70 -10.60 9.29 -6.81
N ASP A 71 -10.12 8.08 -7.08
CA ASP A 71 -10.83 7.10 -7.89
C ASP A 71 -11.89 6.36 -7.08
N ARG A 72 -12.87 5.77 -7.75
CA ARG A 72 -13.86 4.92 -7.09
C ARG A 72 -13.17 3.66 -6.56
N PRO A 73 -13.62 3.07 -5.43
CA PRO A 73 -12.99 1.86 -4.86
C PRO A 73 -12.79 0.69 -5.84
N ALA A 74 -13.62 0.58 -6.89
CA ALA A 74 -13.49 -0.46 -7.91
C ALA A 74 -12.36 -0.20 -8.93
N ASP A 75 -11.92 1.05 -9.06
CA ASP A 75 -10.94 1.53 -10.03
C ASP A 75 -9.57 1.81 -9.38
N ARG A 76 -9.48 1.72 -8.04
CA ARG A 76 -8.23 1.93 -7.28
C ARG A 76 -7.25 0.78 -7.41
N PHE A 77 -5.96 1.12 -7.32
CA PHE A 77 -4.91 0.15 -7.05
C PHE A 77 -4.65 0.09 -5.55
N TYR A 78 -4.60 -1.14 -5.02
CA TYR A 78 -4.30 -1.38 -3.62
C TYR A 78 -2.90 -1.94 -3.43
N THR A 79 -2.33 -1.64 -2.28
CA THR A 79 -1.03 -2.16 -1.86
C THR A 79 -1.17 -2.75 -0.47
N VAL A 80 -0.48 -3.87 -0.25
CA VAL A 80 -0.38 -4.51 1.06
C VAL A 80 1.09 -4.66 1.42
N GLU A 81 1.50 -4.08 2.53
CA GLU A 81 2.87 -4.12 3.03
C GLU A 81 2.95 -4.87 4.35
N PHE A 82 3.99 -5.68 4.49
CA PHE A 82 4.36 -6.39 5.70
C PHE A 82 5.70 -5.85 6.19
N THR A 83 5.75 -5.39 7.44
CA THR A 83 6.96 -4.83 8.07
C THR A 83 7.41 -5.72 9.22
N ASN A 84 8.65 -6.19 9.16
CA ASN A 84 9.22 -6.98 10.23
C ASN A 84 9.62 -6.10 11.43
N PRO A 85 9.84 -6.68 12.63
CA PRO A 85 10.22 -5.92 13.83
C PRO A 85 11.55 -5.15 13.73
N LYS A 86 12.39 -5.45 12.72
CA LYS A 86 13.66 -4.75 12.46
C LYS A 86 13.49 -3.63 11.42
N GLY A 87 12.27 -3.39 10.94
CA GLY A 87 11.92 -2.35 9.98
C GLY A 87 11.98 -2.77 8.51
N GLY A 88 12.53 -3.93 8.17
CA GLY A 88 12.53 -4.39 6.77
C GLY A 88 11.11 -4.68 6.28
N MET A 89 10.81 -4.32 5.04
CA MET A 89 9.47 -4.36 4.48
C MET A 89 9.43 -5.17 3.18
N ILE A 90 8.37 -5.96 3.01
CA ILE A 90 7.99 -6.59 1.75
C ILE A 90 6.49 -6.36 1.52
N GLY A 91 6.09 -6.09 0.28
CA GLY A 91 4.68 -5.85 0.00
C GLY A 91 4.28 -6.28 -1.41
N ILE A 92 2.98 -6.51 -1.60
CA ILE A 92 2.37 -6.72 -2.92
C ILE A 92 1.78 -5.41 -3.40
N GLN A 93 2.16 -5.00 -4.60
CA GLN A 93 1.83 -3.69 -5.17
C GLN A 93 0.82 -3.82 -6.31
N GLY A 94 -0.01 -2.79 -6.49
CA GLY A 94 -0.87 -2.68 -7.67
C GLY A 94 -1.98 -3.74 -7.73
N ILE A 95 -2.50 -4.17 -6.57
CA ILE A 95 -3.57 -5.15 -6.49
C ILE A 95 -4.87 -4.53 -7.02
N LEU A 96 -5.40 -5.14 -8.07
CA LEU A 96 -6.68 -4.80 -8.68
C LEU A 96 -7.80 -5.65 -8.09
N THR A 97 -8.98 -5.05 -7.95
CA THR A 97 -10.17 -5.74 -7.44
C THR A 97 -11.27 -5.79 -8.49
N LYS A 98 -12.01 -6.90 -8.53
CA LYS A 98 -13.21 -7.05 -9.34
C LYS A 98 -14.36 -7.45 -8.43
N ARG A 99 -15.36 -6.58 -8.32
CA ARG A 99 -16.47 -6.74 -7.33
C ARG A 99 -15.92 -6.93 -5.90
N GLY A 100 -14.85 -6.21 -5.58
CA GLY A 100 -14.15 -6.25 -4.29
C GLY A 100 -13.26 -7.48 -4.06
N TRP A 101 -13.15 -8.41 -5.03
CA TRP A 101 -12.26 -9.56 -4.93
C TRP A 101 -10.94 -9.26 -5.63
N PRO A 102 -9.78 -9.39 -4.93
CA PRO A 102 -8.47 -9.30 -5.57
C PRO A 102 -8.32 -10.35 -6.66
N PHE A 103 -7.78 -9.97 -7.83
CA PHE A 103 -7.63 -10.91 -8.95
C PHE A 103 -6.33 -10.76 -9.76
N LEU A 104 -5.62 -9.65 -9.60
CA LEU A 104 -4.38 -9.35 -10.30
C LEU A 104 -3.54 -8.41 -9.41
N ASP A 105 -2.23 -8.55 -9.46
CA ASP A 105 -1.26 -7.64 -8.87
C ASP A 105 -0.10 -7.39 -9.84
N HIS A 106 0.74 -6.40 -9.52
CA HIS A 106 1.90 -6.02 -10.32
C HIS A 106 3.22 -6.50 -9.72
N GLY A 107 3.16 -7.53 -8.88
CA GLY A 107 4.32 -8.14 -8.22
C GLY A 107 4.59 -7.59 -6.82
N PHE A 108 5.74 -7.97 -6.28
CA PHE A 108 6.16 -7.59 -4.93
C PHE A 108 7.29 -6.54 -4.95
N CYS A 109 7.33 -5.74 -3.89
CA CYS A 109 8.40 -4.81 -3.60
C CYS A 109 9.09 -5.18 -2.29
N ILE A 110 10.36 -4.78 -2.16
CA ILE A 110 11.15 -4.91 -0.93
C ILE A 110 11.74 -3.54 -0.63
N ASP A 111 11.69 -3.10 0.62
CA ASP A 111 12.29 -1.85 1.09
C ASP A 111 12.97 -2.07 2.46
N GLY A 112 13.95 -1.24 2.78
CA GLY A 112 14.62 -1.20 4.09
C GLY A 112 13.75 -0.59 5.20
N GLY A 113 12.49 -0.29 4.90
CA GLY A 113 11.53 0.30 5.82
C GLY A 113 11.52 1.81 5.84
N ARG A 114 10.48 2.39 6.45
CA ARG A 114 10.37 3.82 6.77
C ARG A 114 11.34 4.21 7.90
N TYR A 115 12.64 3.96 7.74
CA TYR A 115 13.62 4.77 8.44
C TYR A 115 13.71 6.08 7.69
N LEU A 116 13.05 7.10 8.25
CA LEU A 116 13.37 8.50 8.00
C LEU A 116 14.86 8.71 8.36
N ARG A 117 15.78 8.38 7.45
CA ARG A 117 17.10 9.02 7.41
C ARG A 117 16.94 10.42 6.83
N PHE A 118 16.14 11.26 7.51
CA PHE A 118 16.30 12.70 7.39
C PHE A 118 17.42 13.09 8.35
N SER A 119 18.64 12.90 7.89
CA SER A 119 19.80 13.62 8.38
C SER A 119 20.38 14.40 7.20
N CYS A 120 19.89 15.62 7.04
CA CYS A 120 20.59 16.72 6.38
C CYS A 120 20.32 17.97 7.21
#